data_AF-A0A1H0PWE0-F1
#
_entry.id   AF-A0A1H0PWE0-F1
#
_cell.length_a   1.000
_cell.length_b   1.000
_cell.length_c   1.000
_cell.angle_alpha   90.00
_cell.angle_beta   90.00
_cell.angle_gamma   90.00
#
_symmetry.space_group_name_H-M   'P 1'
#
loop_
_entity.id
_entity.type
_entity.pdbx_description
1 polymer ?
#
loop_
_entity_poly.entity_id
_entity_poly.type
_entity_poly.pdbx_seq_one_letter_code
_entity_poly.pdbx_strand_id
1 'polypeptide(L)'
;MSQFKKNSWASARWFFLILLIIALDFPFFIMLITSLKTKSDVYANLTILPSKWMFSNFKALWNQVQMGAFFTNSMKISFGTTALVLVISIPAAYALSRLELFGKKRYLLCCW
;
A
#
# COMPACT_ATOMS: atom_id res chain seq x y z
N MET A 1 20.06 -22.50 33.74
CA MET A 1 20.09 -21.13 33.18
C MET A 1 20.64 -21.17 31.74
N SER A 2 19.92 -21.63 30.72
CA SER A 2 18.86 -20.96 29.94
C SER A 2 19.30 -19.77 29.06
N GLN A 3 19.74 -20.08 27.84
CA GLN A 3 19.31 -19.46 26.57
C GLN A 3 19.62 -17.97 26.21
N PHE A 4 20.41 -17.21 26.97
CA PHE A 4 20.64 -15.76 26.67
C PHE A 4 21.82 -15.43 25.71
N LYS A 5 22.12 -16.25 24.69
CA LYS A 5 23.21 -15.92 23.74
C LYS A 5 22.91 -16.20 22.26
N LYS A 6 21.72 -15.84 21.78
CA LYS A 6 21.40 -15.99 20.35
C LYS A 6 20.35 -14.99 19.88
N ASN A 7 20.71 -13.71 19.67
CA ASN A 7 20.11 -12.85 18.60
C ASN A 7 20.57 -11.36 18.53
N SER A 8 21.84 -11.01 18.79
CA SER A 8 22.30 -9.61 18.63
C SER A 8 21.98 -9.03 17.22
N TRP A 9 22.06 -9.87 16.19
CA TRP A 9 21.72 -9.53 14.80
C TRP A 9 20.21 -9.36 14.54
N ALA A 10 19.36 -10.04 15.32
CA ALA A 10 17.92 -9.87 15.15
C ALA A 10 17.43 -8.57 15.77
N SER A 11 17.94 -8.17 16.94
CA SER A 11 17.60 -6.89 17.56
C SER A 11 18.03 -5.72 16.66
N ALA A 12 19.22 -5.79 16.06
CA ALA A 12 19.67 -4.80 15.06
C ALA A 12 18.75 -4.75 13.82
N ARG A 13 18.29 -5.91 13.33
CA ARG A 13 17.33 -5.98 12.22
C ARG A 13 15.98 -5.33 12.57
N TRP A 14 15.45 -5.55 13.77
CA TRP A 14 14.20 -4.93 14.21
C TRP A 14 14.32 -3.41 14.33
N PHE A 15 15.42 -2.91 14.90
CA PHE A 15 15.69 -1.47 14.97
C PHE A 15 15.77 -0.84 13.57
N PHE A 16 16.45 -1.50 12.63
CA PHE A 16 16.53 -1.03 11.24
C PHE A 16 15.15 -1.02 10.56
N LEU A 17 14.33 -2.05 10.75
CA LEU A 17 12.96 -2.11 10.21
C LEU A 17 12.07 -1.00 10.78
N ILE A 18 12.15 -0.74 12.09
CA ILE A 18 11.38 0.33 12.74
C ILE A 18 11.82 1.71 12.21
N LEU A 19 13.12 1.93 12.07
CA LEU A 19 13.65 3.18 11.51
C LEU A 19 13.20 3.38 10.06
N LEU A 20 13.20 2.31 9.25
CA LEU A 20 12.75 2.34 7.86
C LEU A 20 11.25 2.66 7.78
N ILE A 21 10.42 2.04 8.61
CA ILE A 21 8.98 2.32 8.69
C ILE A 21 8.76 3.80 9.02
N ILE A 22 9.42 4.32 10.05
CA ILE A 22 9.29 5.74 10.45
C ILE A 22 9.71 6.67 9.31
N ALA A 23 10.81 6.36 8.60
CA ALA A 23 11.28 7.17 7.47
C ALA A 23 10.30 7.15 6.28
N LEU A 24 9.66 6.01 6.01
CA LEU A 24 8.69 5.86 4.93
C LEU A 24 7.32 6.45 5.29
N ASP A 25 6.89 6.36 6.55
CA ASP A 25 5.63 6.93 7.03
C ASP A 25 5.71 8.45 7.25
N PHE A 26 6.91 9.01 7.43
CA PHE A 26 7.11 10.46 7.61
C PHE A 26 6.39 11.32 6.54
N PRO A 27 6.54 11.08 5.22
CA PRO A 27 5.79 11.82 4.21
C PRO A 27 4.27 11.61 4.30
N PHE A 28 3.80 10.43 4.74
CA PHE A 28 2.37 10.19 4.97
C PHE A 28 1.84 11.01 6.14
N PHE A 29 2.60 11.14 7.24
CA PHE A 29 2.24 12.02 8.35
C PHE A 29 2.14 13.48 7.92
N ILE A 30 3.08 13.97 7.11
CA ILE A 30 3.02 15.32 6.54
C ILE A 30 1.81 15.48 5.61
N MET A 31 1.48 14.46 4.81
CA MET A 31 0.31 14.46 3.94
C MET A 31 -1.01 14.51 4.74
N LEU A 32 -1.09 13.81 5.87
CA LEU A 32 -2.25 13.85 6.75
C LEU A 32 -2.40 15.23 7.42
N ILE A 33 -1.31 15.80 7.92
CA ILE A 33 -1.31 17.13 8.54
C ILE A 33 -1.66 18.22 7.53
N THR A 34 -1.18 18.11 6.28
CA THR A 34 -1.51 19.06 5.20
C THR A 34 -2.95 18.91 4.72
N SER A 35 -3.51 17.70 4.70
CA SER A 35 -4.93 17.45 4.40
C SER A 35 -5.88 18.14 5.39
N LEU A 36 -5.43 18.35 6.63
CA LEU A 36 -6.18 19.04 7.68
C LEU A 36 -5.98 20.57 7.69
N LYS A 37 -5.07 21.12 6.85
CA LYS A 37 -4.79 22.56 6.73
C LYS A 37 -5.70 23.24 5.70
N THR A 38 -5.98 24.52 5.93
CA THR A 38 -6.77 25.37 5.03
C THR A 38 -5.98 25.70 3.75
N LYS A 39 -6.64 25.69 2.57
CA LYS A 39 -5.99 26.05 1.28
C LYS A 39 -5.24 27.38 1.32
N SER A 40 -5.71 28.35 2.10
CA SER A 40 -5.05 29.66 2.28
C SER A 40 -3.78 29.61 3.13
N ASP A 41 -3.68 28.69 4.10
CA ASP A 41 -2.51 28.55 4.97
C ASP A 41 -1.39 27.74 4.30
N VAL A 42 -1.74 26.85 3.36
CA VAL A 42 -0.78 26.06 2.57
C VAL A 42 0.15 26.97 1.75
N TYR A 43 -0.33 28.11 1.28
CA TYR A 43 0.47 29.07 0.49
C TYR A 43 1.12 30.17 1.32
N ALA A 44 0.63 30.45 2.53
CA ALA A 44 1.06 31.60 3.33
C ALA A 44 1.98 31.25 4.51
N ASN A 45 1.87 30.06 5.12
CA ASN A 45 2.66 29.71 6.30
C ASN A 45 3.18 28.26 6.24
N LEU A 46 4.51 28.13 6.08
CA LEU A 46 5.28 26.87 6.17
C LEU A 46 5.38 26.33 7.63
N THR A 47 4.41 26.61 8.49
CA THR A 47 4.45 26.11 9.88
C THR A 47 4.00 24.65 9.91
N ILE A 48 4.76 23.78 10.56
CA ILE A 48 4.50 22.32 10.64
C ILE A 48 3.15 22.03 11.32
N LEU A 49 2.72 22.86 12.28
CA LEU A 49 1.47 22.70 13.04
C LEU A 49 0.33 23.59 12.51
N PRO A 50 -0.89 23.07 12.31
CA PRO A 50 -2.06 23.84 11.88
C PRO A 50 -2.57 24.75 13.02
N SER A 51 -2.81 26.03 12.73
CA SER A 51 -3.41 26.97 13.69
C SER A 51 -4.91 26.71 13.94
N LYS A 52 -5.61 26.13 12.96
CA LYS A 52 -7.04 25.77 13.05
C LYS A 52 -7.30 24.40 12.44
N TRP A 53 -7.89 23.50 13.22
CA TRP A 53 -8.30 22.17 12.77
C TRP A 53 -9.64 22.26 12.05
N MET A 54 -9.65 22.26 10.71
CA MET A 54 -10.89 22.33 9.91
C MET A 54 -11.28 20.96 9.34
N PHE A 55 -12.07 20.21 10.12
CA PHE A 55 -12.74 18.98 9.64
C PHE A 55 -13.77 19.24 8.53
N SER A 56 -14.14 20.51 8.29
CA SER A 56 -15.03 20.90 7.19
C SER A 56 -14.44 20.65 5.80
N ASN A 57 -13.11 20.59 5.66
CA ASN A 57 -12.46 20.29 4.37
C ASN A 57 -12.77 18.86 3.92
N PHE A 58 -12.84 17.90 4.85
CA PHE A 58 -13.17 16.52 4.55
C PHE A 58 -14.62 16.38 4.04
N LYS A 59 -15.56 17.08 4.69
CA LYS A 59 -16.98 17.09 4.27
C LYS A 59 -17.18 17.83 2.94
N ALA A 60 -16.46 18.92 2.70
CA ALA A 60 -16.49 19.64 1.43
C ALA A 60 -15.90 18.80 0.29
N LEU A 61 -14.76 18.13 0.50
CA LEU A 61 -14.15 17.22 -0.48
C LEU A 61 -15.05 16.03 -0.80
N TRP A 62 -15.69 15.44 0.22
CA TRP A 62 -16.60 14.32 0.03
C TRP A 62 -17.76 14.65 -0.93
N ASN A 63 -18.33 15.85 -0.80
CA ASN A 63 -19.43 16.32 -1.64
C ASN A 63 -18.95 16.90 -2.98
N GLN A 64 -17.87 17.68 -3.01
CA GLN A 64 -17.38 18.31 -4.25
C GLN A 64 -16.76 17.32 -5.23
N VAL A 65 -16.04 16.33 -4.72
CA VAL A 65 -15.30 15.36 -5.55
C VAL A 65 -16.13 14.10 -5.81
N GLN A 66 -17.38 14.01 -5.35
CA GLN A 66 -18.19 12.78 -5.43
C GLN A 66 -17.36 11.53 -5.04
N MET A 67 -16.68 11.59 -3.88
CA MET A 67 -15.73 10.54 -3.47
C MET A 67 -16.34 9.14 -3.48
N GLY A 68 -17.64 9.01 -3.19
CA GLY A 68 -18.37 7.74 -3.28
C GLY A 68 -18.43 7.13 -4.68
N ALA A 69 -18.53 7.96 -5.73
CA ALA A 69 -18.51 7.47 -7.11
C ALA A 69 -17.11 6.94 -7.50
N PHE A 70 -16.05 7.66 -7.11
CA PHE A 70 -14.68 7.18 -7.33
C PHE A 70 -14.37 5.91 -6.56
N PHE A 71 -14.81 5.81 -5.30
CA PHE A 71 -14.63 4.61 -4.49
C PHE A 71 -15.32 3.39 -5.13
N THR A 72 -16.57 3.54 -5.54
CA THR A 72 -17.33 2.44 -6.18
C THR A 72 -16.80 2.08 -7.57
N ASN A 73 -16.30 3.05 -8.35
CA ASN A 73 -15.68 2.77 -9.65
C ASN A 73 -14.39 1.97 -9.51
N SER A 74 -13.49 2.38 -8.62
CA SER A 74 -12.25 1.64 -8.36
C SER A 74 -12.55 0.24 -7.82
N MET A 75 -13.52 0.12 -6.90
CA MET A 75 -13.94 -1.18 -6.38
C MET A 75 -14.44 -2.12 -7.49
N LYS A 76 -15.31 -1.63 -8.39
CA LYS A 76 -15.79 -2.41 -9.54
C LYS A 76 -14.65 -2.87 -10.44
N ILE A 77 -13.71 -1.98 -10.75
CA ILE A 77 -12.58 -2.28 -11.63
C ILE A 77 -11.63 -3.28 -10.96
N SER A 78 -11.28 -3.10 -9.69
CA SER A 78 -10.41 -4.02 -8.94
C SER A 78 -11.00 -5.42 -8.80
N PHE A 79 -12.30 -5.53 -8.48
CA PHE A 79 -12.97 -6.83 -8.43
C PHE A 79 -13.09 -7.46 -9.82
N GLY A 80 -13.47 -6.68 -10.84
CA GLY A 80 -13.60 -7.16 -12.21
C GLY A 80 -12.29 -7.70 -12.77
N THR A 81 -11.21 -6.95 -12.59
CA THR A 81 -9.86 -7.38 -13.01
C THR A 81 -9.38 -8.60 -12.23
N THR A 82 -9.55 -8.63 -10.90
CA THR A 82 -9.16 -9.80 -10.08
C THR A 82 -9.92 -11.05 -10.50
N ALA A 83 -11.24 -10.95 -10.73
CA ALA A 83 -12.06 -12.07 -11.17
C ALA A 83 -11.63 -12.58 -12.55
N LEU A 84 -11.41 -11.68 -13.51
CA LEU A 84 -10.93 -12.03 -14.85
C LEU A 84 -9.56 -12.71 -14.79
N VAL A 85 -8.62 -12.17 -14.00
CA VAL A 85 -7.30 -12.77 -13.80
C VAL A 85 -7.42 -14.16 -13.21
N LEU A 86 -8.25 -14.37 -12.18
CA LEU A 86 -8.45 -15.69 -11.59
C LEU A 86 -9.01 -16.70 -12.60
N VAL A 87 -10.01 -16.33 -13.38
CA VAL A 87 -10.61 -17.21 -14.40
C VAL A 87 -9.58 -17.67 -15.43
N ILE A 88 -8.59 -16.84 -15.76
CA ILE A 88 -7.52 -17.18 -16.72
C ILE A 88 -6.36 -17.91 -16.02
N SER A 89 -5.95 -17.45 -14.84
CA SER A 89 -4.81 -17.97 -14.11
C SER A 89 -5.06 -19.35 -13.50
N ILE A 90 -6.29 -19.67 -13.06
CA ILE A 90 -6.62 -20.99 -12.49
C ILE A 90 -6.41 -22.13 -13.51
N PRO A 91 -6.99 -22.09 -14.73
CA PRO A 91 -6.76 -23.15 -15.71
C PRO A 91 -5.31 -23.16 -16.21
N ALA A 92 -4.65 -22.00 -16.33
CA ALA A 92 -3.23 -21.93 -16.70
C ALA A 92 -2.33 -22.60 -15.65
N ALA A 93 -2.55 -22.33 -14.36
CA ALA A 93 -1.82 -22.95 -13.26
C ALA A 93 -2.15 -24.45 -13.12
N TYR A 94 -3.40 -24.84 -13.37
CA TYR A 94 -3.82 -26.24 -13.38
C TYR A 94 -3.16 -27.02 -14.53
N ALA A 95 -3.12 -26.46 -15.73
CA ALA A 95 -2.42 -27.04 -16.86
C ALA A 95 -0.92 -27.19 -16.58
N LEU A 96 -0.28 -26.17 -16.02
CA LEU A 96 1.15 -26.24 -15.68
C LEU A 96 1.45 -27.27 -14.58
N SER A 97 0.57 -27.42 -13.59
CA SER A 97 0.77 -28.35 -12.47
C SER A 97 0.42 -29.81 -12.81
N ARG A 98 -0.67 -30.05 -13.54
CA ARG A 98 -1.19 -31.42 -13.79
C ARG A 98 -0.96 -31.97 -15.19
N LEU A 99 -0.92 -31.14 -16.24
CA LEU A 99 -0.63 -31.63 -17.60
C LEU A 99 0.88 -31.66 -17.80
N GLU A 100 1.45 -32.78 -18.23
CA GLU A 100 2.86 -32.84 -18.65
C GLU A 100 3.04 -32.14 -20.01
N LEU A 101 3.08 -30.81 -19.98
CA LEU A 101 3.34 -29.99 -21.17
C LEU A 101 4.74 -30.31 -21.72
N PHE A 102 4.82 -30.61 -23.01
CA PHE A 102 6.06 -30.86 -23.77
C PHE A 102 6.89 -29.56 -23.81
N GLY A 103 7.65 -29.28 -22.75
CA GLY A 103 8.36 -28.01 -22.54
C GLY A 103 8.55 -27.56 -21.09
N LYS A 104 7.92 -28.23 -20.09
CA LYS A 104 8.01 -27.88 -18.65
C LYS A 104 9.41 -27.54 -18.15
N LYS A 105 10.43 -28.31 -18.57
CA LYS A 105 11.82 -28.10 -18.13
C LYS A 105 12.41 -26.78 -18.61
N ARG A 106 12.02 -26.23 -19.77
CA ARG A 106 12.61 -24.98 -20.31
C ARG A 106 12.06 -23.72 -19.62
N TYR A 107 10.77 -23.69 -19.29
CA TYR A 107 10.17 -22.54 -18.60
C TYR A 107 10.50 -22.50 -17.10
N LEU A 108 10.64 -23.66 -16.44
CA LEU A 108 11.04 -23.76 -15.03
C LEU A 108 12.53 -23.48 -14.79
N LEU A 109 13.42 -23.76 -15.75
CA LEU A 109 14.87 -23.52 -15.61
C LEU A 109 15.33 -22.11 -16.02
N CYS A 110 14.52 -21.36 -16.78
CA CYS A 110 14.85 -19.98 -17.19
C CYS A 110 14.26 -18.90 -16.25
N CYS A 111 13.37 -19.29 -15.35
CA CYS A 111 12.67 -18.42 -14.40
C CYS A 111 13.04 -18.72 -12.93
N TRP A 112 14.19 -19.36 -12.70
CA TRP A 112 14.84 -19.44 -11.39
C TRP A 112 16.10 -18.56 -11.41
#